data_AF-A0A352GPR5-F1
#
_entry.id   AF-A0A352GPR5-F1
#
_cell.length_a   1.000
_cell.length_b   1.000
_cell.length_c   1.000
_cell.angle_alpha   90.00
_cell.angle_beta   90.00
_cell.angle_gamma   90.00
#
_symmetry.space_group_name_H-M   'P 1'
#
loop_
_entity.id
_entity.type
_entity.pdbx_description
1 polymer ?
#
loop_
_entity_poly.entity_id
_entity_poly.type
_entity_poly.pdbx_seq_one_letter_code
_entity_poly.pdbx_strand_id
1 'polypeptide(L)'
;MASSVILIHVEDPGAANMVLGLSAALEDQGERPRLVAGGTALTYLEARDEAPDAWDPNLSPSAALNGVAALVVGTAEDPGTPAFALIAEARARGIPTVGLVDGPANADRRFRGRGDTPLTHLTDWLLVADDMVRAAFMALGVDAACIRVTGNPAFDRVRDAGNALAARGRAALRREVFPDLPGDDLLILFLAELSDGLDPTQFQRGPDYTLHGRGGADGRTEIVLEELLDAAARVAPDAHVALRLHPKTPASLYAAYNAEIAAISAGGSAHAAVFAADLVVGLSTTL
;
A
#
# COMPACT_ATOMS: atom_id res chain seq x y z
N MET A 1 5.41 -33.53 -18.59
CA MET A 1 4.55 -33.43 -17.39
C MET A 1 3.63 -32.25 -17.61
N ALA A 2 2.33 -32.35 -17.33
CA ALA A 2 1.44 -31.19 -17.44
C ALA A 2 1.97 -30.11 -16.47
N SER A 3 2.24 -28.90 -16.97
CA SER A 3 2.65 -27.78 -16.12
C SER A 3 1.53 -27.53 -15.12
N SER A 4 1.87 -27.56 -13.84
CA SER A 4 0.91 -27.49 -12.74
C SER A 4 0.55 -26.03 -12.45
N VAL A 5 -0.68 -25.78 -12.00
CA VAL A 5 -1.17 -24.41 -11.78
C VAL A 5 -0.64 -23.87 -10.45
N ILE A 6 -0.15 -22.62 -10.46
CA ILE A 6 0.14 -21.84 -9.25
C ILE A 6 -1.03 -20.87 -9.05
N LEU A 7 -1.85 -21.11 -8.03
CA LEU A 7 -2.97 -20.22 -7.72
C LEU A 7 -2.45 -19.05 -6.87
N ILE A 8 -2.64 -17.83 -7.35
CA ILE A 8 -2.31 -16.59 -6.64
C ILE A 8 -3.63 -15.91 -6.27
N HIS A 9 -3.84 -15.63 -4.98
CA HIS A 9 -5.07 -15.02 -4.48
C HIS A 9 -4.78 -13.78 -3.62
N VAL A 10 -5.34 -12.63 -3.99
CA VAL A 10 -5.15 -11.33 -3.30
C VAL A 10 -6.46 -10.55 -3.22
N GLU A 11 -6.63 -9.71 -2.19
CA GLU A 11 -7.92 -9.01 -1.94
C GLU A 11 -7.80 -7.51 -1.63
N ASP A 12 -6.64 -7.09 -1.14
CA ASP A 12 -6.34 -5.70 -0.81
C ASP A 12 -5.17 -5.15 -1.67
N PRO A 13 -5.02 -3.81 -1.74
CA PRO A 13 -3.99 -3.18 -2.55
C PRO A 13 -2.55 -3.47 -2.08
N GLY A 14 -2.34 -3.70 -0.78
CA GLY A 14 -1.03 -4.02 -0.22
C GLY A 14 -0.55 -5.38 -0.69
N ALA A 15 -1.41 -6.39 -0.58
CA ALA A 15 -1.22 -7.70 -1.19
C ALA A 15 -1.05 -7.62 -2.71
N ALA A 16 -1.87 -6.83 -3.39
CA ALA A 16 -1.81 -6.66 -4.84
C ALA A 16 -0.46 -6.10 -5.32
N ASN A 17 0.16 -5.19 -4.55
CA ASN A 17 1.50 -4.67 -4.85
C ASN A 17 2.57 -5.76 -4.91
N MET A 18 2.44 -6.80 -4.07
CA MET A 18 3.41 -7.90 -4.02
C MET A 18 3.32 -8.88 -5.20
N VAL A 19 2.27 -8.78 -6.02
CA VAL A 19 2.05 -9.70 -7.16
C VAL A 19 2.14 -9.01 -8.52
N LEU A 20 2.48 -7.71 -8.57
CA LEU A 20 2.66 -6.99 -9.83
C LEU A 20 3.77 -7.64 -10.66
N GLY A 21 3.47 -8.02 -11.91
CA GLY A 21 4.36 -8.69 -12.83
C GLY A 21 4.64 -10.16 -12.51
N LEU A 22 4.09 -10.70 -11.40
CA LEU A 22 4.41 -12.05 -10.94
C LEU A 22 3.91 -13.12 -11.92
N SER A 23 2.71 -12.95 -12.49
CA SER A 23 2.17 -13.90 -13.47
C SER A 23 3.08 -14.00 -14.70
N ALA A 24 3.44 -12.89 -15.33
CA ALA A 24 4.35 -12.88 -16.48
C ALA A 24 5.71 -13.50 -16.13
N ALA A 25 6.27 -13.17 -14.96
CA ALA A 25 7.54 -13.74 -14.51
C ALA A 25 7.48 -15.27 -14.32
N LEU A 26 6.35 -15.81 -13.86
CA LEU A 26 6.14 -17.26 -13.72
C LEU A 26 5.95 -17.94 -15.08
N GLU A 27 5.20 -17.32 -16.00
CA GLU A 27 5.03 -17.81 -17.38
C GLU A 27 6.37 -17.89 -18.12
N ASP A 28 7.25 -16.91 -17.94
CA ASP A 28 8.61 -16.90 -18.50
C ASP A 28 9.47 -18.06 -17.98
N GLN A 29 9.15 -18.60 -16.79
CA GLN A 29 9.78 -19.81 -16.24
C GLN A 29 9.09 -21.12 -16.68
N GLY A 30 8.05 -21.04 -17.51
CA GLY A 30 7.28 -22.21 -17.98
C GLY A 30 6.22 -22.69 -16.98
N GLU A 31 5.93 -21.91 -15.95
CA GLU A 31 4.86 -22.19 -14.98
C GLU A 31 3.51 -21.69 -15.50
N ARG A 32 2.43 -22.10 -14.83
CA ARG A 32 1.06 -21.68 -15.15
C ARG A 32 0.44 -20.92 -13.97
N PRO A 33 0.66 -19.61 -13.87
CA PRO A 33 0.00 -18.82 -12.84
C PRO A 33 -1.50 -18.70 -13.15
N ARG A 34 -2.29 -18.64 -12.08
CA ARG A 34 -3.68 -18.19 -12.12
C ARG A 34 -3.85 -17.13 -11.06
N LEU A 35 -3.85 -15.87 -11.48
CA LEU A 35 -4.08 -14.73 -10.59
C LEU A 35 -5.57 -14.53 -10.41
N VAL A 36 -6.03 -14.62 -9.17
CA VAL A 36 -7.43 -14.40 -8.77
C VAL A 36 -7.46 -13.25 -7.76
N ALA A 37 -8.34 -12.28 -7.99
CA ALA A 37 -8.46 -11.11 -7.14
C ALA A 37 -9.88 -10.94 -6.59
N GLY A 38 -9.97 -10.67 -5.30
CA GLY A 38 -11.20 -10.23 -4.63
C GLY A 38 -11.15 -8.75 -4.24
N GLY A 39 -12.25 -8.25 -3.69
CA GLY A 39 -12.30 -6.94 -3.05
C GLY A 39 -11.77 -5.79 -3.90
N THR A 40 -10.89 -4.98 -3.31
CA THR A 40 -10.31 -3.79 -3.98
C THR A 40 -9.07 -4.13 -4.81
N ALA A 41 -8.47 -5.31 -4.61
CA ALA A 41 -7.33 -5.77 -5.41
C ALA A 41 -7.68 -5.93 -6.89
N LEU A 42 -8.91 -6.36 -7.22
CA LEU A 42 -9.33 -6.56 -8.62
C LEU A 42 -9.14 -5.28 -9.45
N THR A 43 -9.81 -4.20 -9.07
CA THR A 43 -9.71 -2.91 -9.76
C THR A 43 -8.31 -2.32 -9.66
N TYR A 44 -7.59 -2.56 -8.55
CA TYR A 44 -6.22 -2.08 -8.37
C TYR A 44 -5.24 -2.68 -9.39
N LEU A 45 -5.37 -3.99 -9.63
CA LEU A 45 -4.57 -4.77 -10.57
C LEU A 45 -4.94 -4.44 -12.02
N GLU A 46 -6.24 -4.37 -12.34
CA GLU A 46 -6.71 -3.96 -13.68
C GLU A 46 -6.19 -2.58 -14.08
N ALA A 47 -6.18 -1.61 -13.14
CA ALA A 47 -5.63 -0.28 -13.36
C ALA A 47 -4.10 -0.25 -13.58
N ARG A 48 -3.44 -1.40 -13.45
CA ARG A 48 -1.99 -1.62 -13.57
C ARG A 48 -1.64 -2.63 -14.67
N ASP A 49 -2.57 -2.84 -15.60
CA ASP A 49 -2.40 -3.73 -16.76
C ASP A 49 -2.13 -5.19 -16.38
N GLU A 50 -2.55 -5.60 -15.18
CA GLU A 50 -2.63 -7.01 -14.80
C GLU A 50 -3.98 -7.60 -15.23
N ALA A 51 -4.04 -8.90 -15.46
CA ALA A 51 -5.25 -9.61 -15.90
C ALA A 51 -5.73 -10.66 -14.87
N PRO A 52 -6.20 -10.25 -13.67
CA PRO A 52 -6.74 -11.18 -12.69
C PRO A 52 -8.11 -11.73 -13.08
N ASP A 53 -8.38 -13.00 -12.74
CA ASP A 53 -9.74 -13.53 -12.63
C ASP A 53 -10.42 -12.91 -11.39
N ALA A 54 -11.71 -12.57 -11.48
CA ALA A 54 -12.48 -12.18 -10.30
C ALA A 54 -12.75 -13.40 -9.39
N TRP A 55 -12.60 -13.23 -8.07
CA TRP A 55 -12.99 -14.26 -7.10
C TRP A 55 -14.50 -14.53 -7.12
N ASP A 56 -14.90 -15.79 -7.27
CA ASP A 56 -16.30 -16.21 -7.12
C ASP A 56 -16.56 -16.59 -5.65
N PRO A 57 -17.41 -15.83 -4.91
CA PRO A 57 -17.68 -16.10 -3.51
C PRO A 57 -18.39 -17.44 -3.26
N ASN A 58 -18.96 -18.07 -4.30
CA ASN A 58 -19.60 -19.39 -4.20
C ASN A 58 -18.64 -20.54 -4.50
N LEU A 59 -17.41 -20.25 -4.94
CA LEU A 59 -16.43 -21.26 -5.26
C LEU A 59 -15.92 -21.93 -3.97
N SER A 60 -16.12 -23.24 -3.86
CA SER A 60 -15.56 -23.97 -2.72
C SER A 60 -14.03 -24.01 -2.78
N PRO A 61 -13.31 -23.94 -1.64
CA PRO A 61 -11.85 -24.07 -1.61
C PRO A 61 -11.34 -25.32 -2.31
N SER A 62 -12.09 -26.42 -2.17
CA SER A 62 -11.79 -27.70 -2.80
C SER A 62 -11.79 -27.62 -4.33
N ALA A 63 -12.79 -26.94 -4.90
CA ALA A 63 -12.89 -26.70 -6.33
C ALA A 63 -11.83 -25.71 -6.82
N ALA A 64 -11.56 -24.66 -6.04
CA ALA A 64 -10.54 -23.66 -6.36
C ALA A 64 -9.13 -24.28 -6.46
N LEU A 65 -8.82 -25.26 -5.62
CA LEU A 65 -7.52 -25.93 -5.56
C LEU A 65 -7.41 -27.19 -6.42
N ASN A 66 -8.38 -27.47 -7.30
CA ASN A 66 -8.30 -28.63 -8.18
C ASN A 66 -7.20 -28.42 -9.24
N GLY A 67 -6.23 -29.33 -9.31
CA GLY A 67 -5.09 -29.23 -10.25
C GLY A 67 -4.06 -28.16 -9.90
N VAL A 68 -4.14 -27.58 -8.69
CA VAL A 68 -3.18 -26.59 -8.18
C VAL A 68 -2.00 -27.30 -7.51
N ALA A 69 -0.77 -26.88 -7.84
CA ALA A 69 0.46 -27.39 -7.22
C ALA A 69 1.05 -26.48 -6.15
N ALA A 70 0.70 -25.20 -6.13
CA ALA A 70 1.10 -24.27 -5.08
C ALA A 70 0.04 -23.17 -4.93
N LEU A 71 -0.14 -22.72 -3.69
CA LEU A 71 -1.03 -21.61 -3.35
C LEU A 71 -0.19 -20.43 -2.86
N VAL A 72 -0.34 -19.28 -3.50
CA VAL A 72 0.21 -18.00 -3.08
C VAL A 72 -0.97 -17.13 -2.62
N VAL A 73 -0.89 -16.57 -1.42
CA VAL A 73 -1.92 -15.68 -0.86
C VAL A 73 -1.29 -14.38 -0.42
N GLY A 74 -1.88 -13.26 -0.80
CA GLY A 74 -1.60 -11.99 -0.15
C GLY A 74 -2.51 -11.81 1.06
N THR A 75 -1.96 -11.28 2.15
CA THR A 75 -2.74 -11.09 3.38
C THR A 75 -3.40 -9.73 3.43
N ALA A 76 -4.70 -9.73 3.73
CA ALA A 76 -5.41 -8.55 4.21
C ALA A 76 -5.50 -8.58 5.74
N GLU A 77 -5.79 -7.43 6.36
CA GLU A 77 -6.23 -7.36 7.76
C GLU A 77 -7.69 -7.80 7.95
N ASP A 78 -8.29 -8.48 6.97
CA ASP A 78 -9.65 -9.01 7.04
C ASP A 78 -9.67 -10.38 7.77
N PRO A 79 -10.26 -10.48 8.97
CA PRO A 79 -10.37 -11.75 9.68
C PRO A 79 -11.32 -12.75 9.00
N GLY A 80 -12.10 -12.33 8.00
CA GLY A 80 -13.06 -13.12 7.24
C GLY A 80 -12.63 -13.51 5.82
N THR A 81 -11.37 -13.30 5.45
CA THR A 81 -10.87 -13.59 4.09
C THR A 81 -11.10 -15.05 3.66
N PRO A 82 -11.51 -15.32 2.40
CA PRO A 82 -11.53 -16.65 1.80
C PRO A 82 -10.14 -17.30 1.72
N ALA A 83 -9.05 -16.53 1.76
CA ALA A 83 -7.69 -17.06 1.74
C ALA A 83 -7.43 -18.05 2.88
N PHE A 84 -8.01 -17.84 4.07
CA PHE A 84 -7.84 -18.75 5.20
C PHE A 84 -8.43 -20.15 4.94
N ALA A 85 -9.57 -20.21 4.24
CA ALA A 85 -10.17 -21.48 3.84
C ALA A 85 -9.34 -22.18 2.74
N LEU A 86 -8.76 -21.40 1.81
CA LEU A 86 -7.83 -21.92 0.81
C LEU A 86 -6.56 -22.48 1.45
N ILE A 87 -5.96 -21.79 2.42
CA ILE A 87 -4.76 -22.26 3.15
C ILE A 87 -5.06 -23.57 3.88
N ALA A 88 -6.20 -23.64 4.58
CA ALA A 88 -6.59 -24.85 5.31
C ALA A 88 -6.77 -26.05 4.35
N GLU A 89 -7.43 -25.86 3.23
CA GLU A 89 -7.64 -26.91 2.22
C GLU A 89 -6.33 -27.31 1.52
N ALA A 90 -5.46 -26.34 1.17
CA ALA A 90 -4.15 -26.60 0.60
C ALA A 90 -3.30 -27.46 1.54
N ARG A 91 -3.27 -27.11 2.83
CA ARG A 91 -2.57 -27.88 3.86
C ARG A 91 -3.13 -29.31 3.98
N ALA A 92 -4.45 -29.48 3.97
CA ALA A 92 -5.09 -30.80 4.01
C ALA A 92 -4.71 -31.68 2.81
N ARG A 93 -4.37 -31.08 1.66
CA ARG A 93 -3.92 -31.74 0.43
C ARG A 93 -2.40 -31.87 0.30
N GLY A 94 -1.63 -31.31 1.22
CA GLY A 94 -0.18 -31.22 1.09
C GLY A 94 0.29 -30.30 -0.06
N ILE A 95 -0.54 -29.34 -0.47
CA ILE A 95 -0.18 -28.30 -1.44
C ILE A 95 0.65 -27.24 -0.69
N PRO A 96 1.89 -26.92 -1.13
CA PRO A 96 2.69 -25.86 -0.55
C PRO A 96 1.99 -24.50 -0.60
N THR A 97 2.14 -23.73 0.48
CA THR A 97 1.51 -22.42 0.66
C THR A 97 2.56 -21.32 0.87
N VAL A 98 2.35 -20.18 0.23
CA VAL A 98 3.23 -19.00 0.32
C VAL A 98 2.38 -17.78 0.66
N GLY A 99 2.78 -17.03 1.69
CA GLY A 99 2.13 -15.81 2.13
C GLY A 99 2.92 -14.57 1.72
N LEU A 100 2.26 -13.57 1.17
CA LEU A 100 2.86 -12.30 0.77
C LEU A 100 2.50 -11.20 1.78
N VAL A 101 3.52 -10.48 2.26
CA VAL A 101 3.36 -9.42 3.24
C VAL A 101 4.15 -8.18 2.80
N ASP A 102 3.42 -7.10 2.54
CA ASP A 102 3.93 -5.85 1.99
C ASP A 102 4.47 -4.85 3.05
N GLY A 103 4.08 -5.00 4.32
CA GLY A 103 4.47 -4.08 5.38
C GLY A 103 4.35 -4.65 6.79
N PRO A 104 4.96 -3.99 7.80
CA PRO A 104 5.06 -4.51 9.17
C PRO A 104 3.81 -4.25 10.01
N ALA A 105 2.88 -3.43 9.52
CA ALA A 105 1.67 -3.05 10.24
C ALA A 105 0.81 -4.29 10.57
N ASN A 106 0.38 -4.34 11.84
CA ASN A 106 -0.55 -5.35 12.37
C ASN A 106 -0.16 -6.81 12.02
N ALA A 107 1.13 -7.13 12.09
CA ALA A 107 1.65 -8.47 11.77
C ALA A 107 0.94 -9.58 12.56
N ASP A 108 0.53 -9.31 13.80
CA ASP A 108 -0.21 -10.24 14.67
C ASP A 108 -1.64 -10.54 14.19
N ARG A 109 -2.19 -9.71 13.28
CA ARG A 109 -3.57 -9.81 12.77
C ARG A 109 -3.67 -10.51 11.41
N ARG A 110 -2.66 -10.37 10.54
CA ARG A 110 -2.69 -10.80 9.12
C ARG A 110 -3.01 -12.28 8.87
N PHE A 111 -2.60 -13.18 9.76
CA PHE A 111 -2.88 -14.63 9.65
C PHE A 111 -3.67 -15.17 10.86
N ARG A 112 -4.36 -14.30 11.59
CA ARG A 112 -5.05 -14.67 12.84
C ARG A 112 -6.43 -15.26 12.61
N GLY A 113 -7.15 -14.77 11.58
CA GLY A 113 -8.58 -15.03 11.44
C GLY A 113 -9.37 -14.34 12.55
N ARG A 114 -10.53 -14.92 12.88
CA ARG A 114 -11.43 -14.42 13.94
C ARG A 114 -11.02 -14.81 15.37
N GLY A 115 -9.99 -15.63 15.53
CA GLY A 115 -9.50 -16.06 16.85
C GLY A 115 -8.57 -15.04 17.49
N ASP A 116 -8.07 -15.39 18.68
CA ASP A 116 -7.12 -14.55 19.44
C ASP A 116 -5.66 -14.99 19.24
N THR A 117 -5.42 -16.16 18.65
CA THR A 117 -4.08 -16.73 18.46
C THR A 117 -3.47 -16.23 17.15
N PRO A 118 -2.40 -15.41 17.18
CA PRO A 118 -1.72 -14.98 15.97
C PRO A 118 -1.26 -16.18 15.13
N LEU A 119 -1.14 -15.98 13.82
CA LEU A 119 -0.55 -16.97 12.91
C LEU A 119 -1.32 -18.31 12.78
N THR A 120 -2.57 -18.38 13.24
CA THR A 120 -3.45 -19.57 13.09
C THR A 120 -3.50 -20.09 11.65
N HIS A 121 -3.47 -19.18 10.68
CA HIS A 121 -3.53 -19.46 9.24
C HIS A 121 -2.18 -19.22 8.52
N LEU A 122 -1.06 -19.32 9.23
CA LEU A 122 0.27 -19.14 8.64
C LEU A 122 0.54 -20.12 7.50
N THR A 123 1.18 -19.64 6.43
CA THR A 123 1.63 -20.42 5.28
C THR A 123 2.98 -21.09 5.52
N ASP A 124 3.38 -22.02 4.67
CA ASP A 124 4.67 -22.73 4.80
C ASP A 124 5.86 -21.79 4.62
N TRP A 125 5.70 -20.79 3.75
CA TRP A 125 6.69 -19.74 3.47
C TRP A 125 6.06 -18.36 3.56
N LEU A 126 6.86 -17.37 3.96
CA LEU A 126 6.53 -15.95 3.85
C LEU A 126 7.50 -15.25 2.89
N LEU A 127 6.98 -14.53 1.91
CA LEU A 127 7.74 -13.56 1.13
C LEU A 127 7.36 -12.16 1.61
N VAL A 128 8.37 -11.41 2.05
CA VAL A 128 8.17 -10.13 2.72
C VAL A 128 8.93 -9.01 2.01
N ALA A 129 8.40 -7.79 2.07
CA ALA A 129 8.98 -6.65 1.39
C ALA A 129 10.38 -6.27 1.91
N ASP A 130 10.61 -6.32 3.22
CA ASP A 130 11.87 -5.86 3.83
C ASP A 130 12.20 -6.59 5.16
N ASP A 131 13.34 -6.22 5.74
CA ASP A 131 13.80 -6.79 7.02
C ASP A 131 12.97 -6.33 8.24
N MET A 132 12.25 -5.20 8.16
CA MET A 132 11.35 -4.78 9.25
C MET A 132 10.14 -5.70 9.32
N VAL A 133 9.55 -6.04 8.17
CA VAL A 133 8.46 -7.03 8.09
C VAL A 133 8.95 -8.39 8.59
N ARG A 134 10.13 -8.83 8.14
CA ARG A 134 10.75 -10.07 8.62
C ARG A 134 10.90 -10.08 10.14
N ALA A 135 11.43 -9.01 10.72
CA ALA A 135 11.63 -8.91 12.17
C ALA A 135 10.29 -8.98 12.93
N ALA A 136 9.23 -8.35 12.42
CA ALA A 136 7.90 -8.40 13.03
C ALA A 136 7.35 -9.83 13.10
N PHE A 137 7.48 -10.63 12.03
CA PHE A 137 7.03 -12.03 12.03
C PHE A 137 7.94 -12.95 12.85
N MET A 138 9.25 -12.70 12.88
CA MET A 138 10.17 -13.42 13.77
C MET A 138 9.83 -13.18 15.25
N ALA A 139 9.44 -11.96 15.61
CA ALA A 139 9.00 -11.62 16.97
C ALA A 139 7.72 -12.36 17.39
N LEU A 140 6.89 -12.78 16.42
CA LEU A 140 5.70 -13.61 16.62
C LEU A 140 6.01 -15.12 16.62
N GLY A 141 7.28 -15.51 16.42
CA GLY A 141 7.74 -16.90 16.49
C GLY A 141 7.84 -17.62 15.14
N VAL A 142 7.73 -16.92 14.00
CA VAL A 142 7.98 -17.53 12.69
C VAL A 142 9.48 -17.83 12.51
N ASP A 143 9.81 -19.05 12.08
CA ASP A 143 11.20 -19.43 11.79
C ASP A 143 11.75 -18.58 10.63
N ALA A 144 12.90 -17.95 10.85
CA ALA A 144 13.62 -17.18 9.84
C ALA A 144 13.94 -18.02 8.59
N ALA A 145 14.10 -19.34 8.73
CA ALA A 145 14.30 -20.24 7.61
C ALA A 145 13.12 -20.26 6.63
N CYS A 146 11.89 -19.95 7.10
CA CYS A 146 10.66 -19.93 6.32
C CYS A 146 10.31 -18.53 5.77
N ILE A 147 11.11 -17.49 6.08
CA ILE A 147 10.89 -16.12 5.59
C ILE A 147 11.93 -15.76 4.53
N ARG A 148 11.52 -15.13 3.44
CA ARG A 148 12.41 -14.56 2.43
C ARG A 148 12.06 -13.10 2.19
N VAL A 149 13.07 -12.23 2.25
CA VAL A 149 12.92 -10.82 1.87
C VAL A 149 13.08 -10.73 0.36
N THR A 150 12.06 -10.20 -0.33
CA THR A 150 12.01 -10.15 -1.80
C THR A 150 11.98 -8.73 -2.36
N GLY A 151 11.83 -7.71 -1.52
CA GLY A 151 11.41 -6.40 -1.98
C GLY A 151 9.91 -6.37 -2.30
N ASN A 152 9.43 -5.18 -2.69
CA ASN A 152 8.07 -4.99 -3.19
C ASN A 152 8.14 -4.65 -4.70
N PRO A 153 7.60 -5.50 -5.59
CA PRO A 153 7.59 -5.25 -7.03
C PRO A 153 6.96 -3.91 -7.45
N ALA A 154 6.07 -3.34 -6.62
CA ALA A 154 5.56 -2.00 -6.84
C ALA A 154 6.67 -0.94 -6.92
N PHE A 155 7.79 -1.12 -6.20
CA PHE A 155 8.90 -0.18 -6.24
C PHE A 155 9.69 -0.22 -7.56
N ASP A 156 9.67 -1.33 -8.30
CA ASP A 156 10.22 -1.35 -9.65
C ASP A 156 9.42 -0.41 -10.57
N ARG A 157 8.09 -0.45 -10.45
CA ARG A 157 7.22 0.47 -11.21
C ARG A 157 7.37 1.92 -10.76
N VAL A 158 7.55 2.17 -9.46
CA VAL A 158 7.84 3.53 -8.94
C VAL A 158 9.15 4.05 -9.52
N ARG A 159 10.20 3.22 -9.59
CA ARG A 159 11.49 3.58 -10.22
C ARG A 159 11.29 3.92 -11.69
N ASP A 160 10.57 3.09 -12.44
CA ASP A 160 10.37 3.29 -13.88
C ASP A 160 9.52 4.54 -14.17
N ALA A 161 8.45 4.74 -13.39
CA ALA A 161 7.65 5.97 -13.43
C ALA A 161 8.52 7.19 -13.09
N GLY A 162 9.40 7.07 -12.09
CA GLY A 162 10.31 8.13 -11.70
C GLY A 162 11.30 8.50 -12.81
N ASN A 163 11.85 7.52 -13.51
CA ASN A 163 12.71 7.76 -14.68
C ASN A 163 11.96 8.48 -15.81
N ALA A 164 10.73 8.07 -16.09
CA ALA A 164 9.89 8.72 -17.09
C ALA A 164 9.53 10.17 -16.71
N LEU A 165 9.19 10.41 -15.44
CA LEU A 165 8.91 11.75 -14.91
C LEU A 165 10.16 12.64 -14.92
N ALA A 166 11.32 12.09 -14.53
CA ALA A 166 12.59 12.81 -14.57
C ALA A 166 12.94 13.27 -15.99
N ALA A 167 12.70 12.43 -17.01
CA ALA A 167 12.92 12.77 -18.42
C ALA A 167 12.04 13.94 -18.90
N ARG A 168 10.84 14.12 -18.34
CA ARG A 168 9.95 15.27 -18.61
C ARG A 168 10.46 16.57 -17.98
N GLY A 169 11.21 16.45 -16.89
CA GLY A 169 11.77 17.56 -16.12
C GLY A 169 10.78 18.18 -15.13
N ARG A 170 11.28 18.46 -13.93
CA ARG A 170 10.51 19.00 -12.79
C ARG A 170 9.71 20.26 -13.14
N ALA A 171 10.31 21.22 -13.86
CA ALA A 171 9.64 22.48 -14.21
C ALA A 171 8.45 22.29 -15.17
N ALA A 172 8.48 21.27 -16.03
CA ALA A 172 7.33 20.94 -16.88
C ALA A 172 6.22 20.28 -16.06
N LEU A 173 6.57 19.33 -15.20
CA LEU A 173 5.63 18.67 -14.29
C LEU A 173 4.97 19.66 -13.33
N ARG A 174 5.73 20.62 -12.80
CA ARG A 174 5.19 21.66 -11.92
C ARG A 174 4.12 22.50 -12.61
N ARG A 175 4.37 22.95 -13.84
CA ARG A 175 3.37 23.71 -14.62
C ARG A 175 2.12 22.89 -14.96
N GLU A 176 2.26 21.57 -15.08
CA GLU A 176 1.13 20.67 -15.34
C GLU A 176 0.30 20.41 -14.09
N VAL A 177 0.95 20.09 -12.97
CA VAL A 177 0.29 19.67 -11.73
C VAL A 177 -0.17 20.87 -10.89
N PHE A 178 0.58 21.97 -10.94
CA PHE A 178 0.35 23.19 -10.16
C PHE A 178 0.41 24.43 -11.08
N PRO A 179 -0.54 24.57 -12.03
CA PRO A 179 -0.47 25.58 -13.09
C PRO A 179 -0.50 27.02 -12.58
N ASP A 180 -1.10 27.25 -11.41
CA ASP A 180 -1.26 28.59 -10.82
C ASP A 180 -0.06 29.02 -9.95
N LEU A 181 0.92 28.13 -9.74
CA LEU A 181 2.13 28.45 -8.97
C LEU A 181 3.26 28.95 -9.87
N PRO A 182 4.05 29.94 -9.41
CA PRO A 182 5.27 30.34 -10.11
C PRO A 182 6.25 29.17 -10.28
N GLY A 183 6.82 29.03 -11.47
CA GLY A 183 7.63 27.86 -11.84
C GLY A 183 8.94 27.70 -11.05
N ASP A 184 9.52 28.81 -10.58
CA ASP A 184 10.86 28.84 -9.99
C ASP A 184 10.86 28.90 -8.45
N ASP A 185 9.70 29.14 -7.83
CA ASP A 185 9.59 29.26 -6.37
C ASP A 185 9.72 27.90 -5.69
N LEU A 186 10.15 27.90 -4.43
CA LEU A 186 10.25 26.66 -3.64
C LEU A 186 8.87 26.07 -3.40
N LEU A 187 8.68 24.80 -3.74
CA LEU A 187 7.43 24.08 -3.54
C LEU A 187 7.60 22.98 -2.49
N ILE A 188 6.89 23.12 -1.38
CA ILE A 188 6.75 22.09 -0.35
C ILE A 188 5.43 21.36 -0.61
N LEU A 189 5.49 20.04 -0.82
CA LEU A 189 4.30 19.21 -0.97
C LEU A 189 4.01 18.49 0.34
N PHE A 190 2.82 18.71 0.90
CA PHE A 190 2.29 17.93 2.00
C PHE A 190 1.44 16.76 1.49
N LEU A 191 1.83 15.52 1.81
CA LEU A 191 1.07 14.30 1.51
C LEU A 191 0.13 13.95 2.66
N ALA A 192 -1.16 14.23 2.49
CA ALA A 192 -2.17 13.90 3.49
C ALA A 192 -2.38 12.37 3.59
N GLU A 193 -2.42 11.85 4.81
CA GLU A 193 -2.97 10.53 5.10
C GLU A 193 -4.50 10.62 5.13
N LEU A 194 -5.16 9.47 5.01
CA LEU A 194 -6.58 9.37 5.33
C LEU A 194 -6.78 9.78 6.81
N SER A 195 -7.76 10.62 7.12
CA SER A 195 -8.07 11.03 8.51
C SER A 195 -9.03 10.05 9.21
N ASP A 196 -9.42 8.96 8.53
CA ASP A 196 -10.31 7.91 9.02
C ASP A 196 -9.86 6.52 8.54
N GLY A 197 -10.41 5.45 9.11
CA GLY A 197 -10.07 4.08 8.73
C GLY A 197 -10.88 3.08 9.55
N LEU A 198 -10.45 1.81 9.59
CA LEU A 198 -11.16 0.78 10.38
C LEU A 198 -11.20 1.12 11.88
N ASP A 199 -10.21 1.86 12.37
CA ASP A 199 -10.15 2.38 13.72
C ASP A 199 -9.78 3.87 13.70
N PRO A 200 -10.75 4.79 13.86
CA PRO A 200 -10.51 6.23 13.86
C PRO A 200 -9.48 6.71 14.89
N THR A 201 -9.29 5.96 15.99
CA THR A 201 -8.33 6.35 17.03
C THR A 201 -6.89 6.26 16.54
N GLN A 202 -6.62 5.45 15.51
CA GLN A 202 -5.28 5.32 14.91
C GLN A 202 -4.85 6.60 14.19
N PHE A 203 -5.81 7.42 13.75
CA PHE A 203 -5.57 8.67 13.03
C PHE A 203 -5.57 9.90 13.95
N GLN A 204 -5.84 9.70 15.24
CA GLN A 204 -5.81 10.74 16.27
C GLN A 204 -4.48 10.72 17.02
N ARG A 205 -4.10 11.85 17.62
CA ARG A 205 -2.93 11.91 18.49
C ARG A 205 -3.11 10.99 19.71
N GLY A 206 -2.12 10.16 19.96
CA GLY A 206 -2.03 9.35 21.18
C GLY A 206 -1.31 10.08 22.32
N PRO A 207 -1.22 9.47 23.52
CA PRO A 207 -0.51 10.04 24.67
C PRO A 207 0.98 10.33 24.41
N ASP A 208 1.62 9.55 23.54
CA ASP A 208 3.03 9.68 23.19
C ASP A 208 3.28 10.58 21.97
N TYR A 209 2.24 11.21 21.42
CA TYR A 209 2.36 12.09 20.25
C TYR A 209 2.98 13.43 20.66
N THR A 210 4.07 13.81 20.00
CA THR A 210 4.90 14.96 20.39
C THR A 210 4.59 16.24 19.61
N LEU A 211 3.87 16.15 18.49
CA LEU A 211 3.42 17.32 17.74
C LEU A 211 2.16 17.90 18.37
N HIS A 212 2.08 19.23 18.45
CA HIS A 212 1.04 19.92 19.20
C HIS A 212 -0.03 20.53 18.28
N GLY A 213 0.38 20.95 17.08
CA GLY A 213 -0.45 21.76 16.19
C GLY A 213 -0.77 23.10 16.83
N ARG A 214 -1.84 23.73 16.35
CA ARG A 214 -2.37 25.01 16.87
C ARG A 214 -3.38 24.80 18.00
N GLY A 215 -3.60 23.56 18.43
CA GLY A 215 -4.44 23.19 19.57
C GLY A 215 -5.92 22.98 19.26
N GLY A 216 -6.36 23.19 18.01
CA GLY A 216 -7.75 23.00 17.58
C GLY A 216 -8.07 21.63 16.97
N ALA A 217 -7.05 20.85 16.61
CA ALA A 217 -7.17 19.56 15.95
C ALA A 217 -6.76 18.39 16.86
N ASP A 218 -7.46 17.27 16.73
CA ASP A 218 -7.09 15.99 17.33
C ASP A 218 -6.56 14.98 16.29
N GLY A 219 -6.83 15.22 15.01
CA GLY A 219 -6.33 14.40 13.91
C GLY A 219 -4.84 14.67 13.64
N ARG A 220 -4.06 13.59 13.48
CA ARG A 220 -2.61 13.67 13.27
C ARG A 220 -2.25 14.42 12.00
N THR A 221 -3.02 14.22 10.93
CA THR A 221 -2.77 14.86 9.62
C THR A 221 -2.92 16.36 9.70
N GLU A 222 -3.97 16.85 10.36
CA GLU A 222 -4.24 18.26 10.59
C GLU A 222 -3.16 18.86 11.50
N ILE A 223 -2.78 18.18 12.58
CA ILE A 223 -1.71 18.62 13.48
C ILE A 223 -0.38 18.77 12.73
N VAL A 224 0.00 17.79 11.90
CA VAL A 224 1.28 17.86 11.15
C VAL A 224 1.22 18.93 10.07
N LEU A 225 0.08 19.11 9.42
CA LEU A 225 -0.10 20.20 8.46
C LEU A 225 0.06 21.58 9.14
N GLU A 226 -0.55 21.78 10.30
CA GLU A 226 -0.43 23.02 11.07
C GLU A 226 1.03 23.34 11.42
N GLU A 227 1.77 22.37 11.97
CA GLU A 227 3.18 22.51 12.32
C GLU A 227 4.05 22.79 11.08
N LEU A 228 3.73 22.15 9.94
CA LEU A 228 4.42 22.39 8.68
C LEU A 228 4.18 23.82 8.16
N LEU A 229 2.93 24.29 8.17
CA LEU A 229 2.58 25.65 7.75
C LEU A 229 3.31 26.69 8.60
N ASP A 230 3.31 26.52 9.93
CA ASP A 230 4.00 27.41 10.86
C ASP A 230 5.53 27.38 10.67
N ALA A 231 6.10 26.19 10.43
CA ALA A 231 7.52 26.04 10.15
C ALA A 231 7.91 26.67 8.81
N ALA A 232 7.12 26.46 7.75
CA ALA A 232 7.36 27.02 6.43
C ALA A 232 7.30 28.54 6.47
N ALA A 233 6.25 29.12 7.06
CA ALA A 233 6.11 30.57 7.21
C ALA A 233 7.28 31.22 7.96
N ARG A 234 7.91 30.49 8.90
CA ARG A 234 9.05 30.99 9.67
C ARG A 234 10.40 30.80 8.99
N VAL A 235 10.62 29.66 8.34
CA VAL A 235 11.94 29.23 7.84
C VAL A 235 12.11 29.52 6.35
N ALA A 236 11.03 29.44 5.58
CA ALA A 236 11.01 29.68 4.14
C ALA A 236 9.71 30.44 3.75
N PRO A 237 9.56 31.71 4.17
CA PRO A 237 8.32 32.47 3.97
C PRO A 237 7.92 32.66 2.51
N ASP A 238 8.87 32.54 1.58
CA ASP A 238 8.63 32.63 0.14
C ASP A 238 8.32 31.27 -0.51
N ALA A 239 8.30 30.17 0.26
CA ALA A 239 7.95 28.85 -0.26
C ALA A 239 6.43 28.66 -0.32
N HIS A 240 5.96 27.99 -1.38
CA HIS A 240 4.57 27.59 -1.54
C HIS A 240 4.35 26.22 -0.89
N VAL A 241 3.32 26.12 -0.04
CA VAL A 241 2.88 24.83 0.49
C VAL A 241 1.69 24.32 -0.33
N ALA A 242 1.85 23.19 -1.00
CA ALA A 242 0.77 22.51 -1.72
C ALA A 242 0.31 21.28 -0.94
N LEU A 243 -0.99 21.00 -0.99
CA LEU A 243 -1.62 19.86 -0.35
C LEU A 243 -1.96 18.78 -1.37
N ARG A 244 -1.40 17.58 -1.22
CA ARG A 244 -1.84 16.38 -1.94
C ARG A 244 -2.86 15.62 -1.11
N LEU A 245 -4.10 15.57 -1.58
CA LEU A 245 -5.17 14.84 -0.91
C LEU A 245 -5.02 13.34 -1.12
N HIS A 246 -5.33 12.58 -0.07
CA HIS A 246 -5.62 11.16 -0.19
C HIS A 246 -6.87 10.95 -1.08
N PRO A 247 -6.94 9.91 -1.93
CA PRO A 247 -8.04 9.74 -2.91
C PRO A 247 -9.46 9.75 -2.32
N LYS A 248 -9.59 9.39 -1.04
CA LYS A 248 -10.89 9.35 -0.33
C LYS A 248 -11.19 10.62 0.48
N THR A 249 -10.25 11.57 0.57
CA THR A 249 -10.40 12.75 1.42
C THR A 249 -11.00 13.91 0.63
N PRO A 250 -12.15 14.47 1.05
CA PRO A 250 -12.71 15.65 0.41
C PRO A 250 -11.89 16.90 0.73
N ALA A 251 -11.71 17.78 -0.27
CA ALA A 251 -10.96 19.02 -0.10
C ALA A 251 -11.52 19.92 1.02
N SER A 252 -12.83 19.87 1.28
CA SER A 252 -13.49 20.64 2.33
C SER A 252 -12.98 20.33 3.74
N LEU A 253 -12.36 19.16 3.96
CA LEU A 253 -11.77 18.81 5.26
C LEU A 253 -10.69 19.81 5.68
N TYR A 254 -9.96 20.38 4.73
CA TYR A 254 -8.86 21.31 4.97
C TYR A 254 -9.23 22.77 4.70
N ALA A 255 -10.52 23.09 4.63
CA ALA A 255 -11.00 24.44 4.29
C ALA A 255 -10.48 25.53 5.25
N ALA A 256 -10.21 25.17 6.52
CA ALA A 256 -9.65 26.07 7.52
C ALA A 256 -8.25 26.59 7.15
N TYR A 257 -7.52 25.87 6.29
CA TYR A 257 -6.14 26.17 5.90
C TYR A 257 -6.03 26.77 4.48
N ASN A 258 -7.17 27.02 3.80
CA ASN A 258 -7.19 27.50 2.41
C ASN A 258 -6.41 28.81 2.20
N ALA A 259 -6.28 29.65 3.22
CA ALA A 259 -5.53 30.90 3.11
C ALA A 259 -4.01 30.71 3.09
N GLU A 260 -3.52 29.54 3.53
CA GLU A 260 -2.09 29.23 3.70
C GLU A 260 -1.62 28.14 2.71
N ILE A 261 -2.55 27.39 2.14
CA ILE A 261 -2.28 26.39 1.10
C ILE A 261 -2.31 27.08 -0.27
N ALA A 262 -1.17 27.04 -0.96
CA ALA A 262 -1.01 27.66 -2.27
C ALA A 262 -1.70 26.87 -3.39
N ALA A 263 -1.79 25.55 -3.28
CA ALA A 263 -2.47 24.70 -4.26
C ALA A 263 -2.94 23.36 -3.66
N ILE A 264 -3.98 22.78 -4.24
CA ILE A 264 -4.49 21.44 -3.88
C ILE A 264 -4.37 20.52 -5.08
N SER A 265 -3.69 19.38 -4.90
CA SER A 265 -3.62 18.28 -5.88
C SER A 265 -4.50 17.13 -5.42
N ALA A 266 -5.40 16.65 -6.29
CA ALA A 266 -6.28 15.52 -6.01
C ALA A 266 -6.43 14.63 -7.25
N GLY A 267 -6.57 13.31 -7.04
CA GLY A 267 -6.71 12.34 -8.13
C GLY A 267 -5.47 12.21 -9.02
N GLY A 268 -5.50 11.34 -10.03
CA GLY A 268 -4.34 11.07 -10.90
C GLY A 268 -3.10 10.55 -10.16
N SER A 269 -1.94 10.60 -10.82
CA SER A 269 -0.68 10.10 -10.27
C SER A 269 -0.11 11.02 -9.19
N ALA A 270 0.04 10.52 -7.96
CA ALA A 270 0.71 11.26 -6.90
C ALA A 270 2.22 11.43 -7.17
N HIS A 271 2.83 10.51 -7.93
CA HIS A 271 4.25 10.59 -8.30
C HIS A 271 4.59 11.88 -9.07
N ALA A 272 3.71 12.34 -9.96
CA ALA A 272 3.95 13.59 -10.69
C ALA A 272 4.01 14.80 -9.74
N ALA A 273 3.14 14.85 -8.73
CA ALA A 273 3.16 15.90 -7.72
C ALA A 273 4.44 15.83 -6.86
N VAL A 274 4.83 14.63 -6.44
CA VAL A 274 6.08 14.39 -5.69
C VAL A 274 7.29 14.86 -6.49
N PHE A 275 7.38 14.50 -7.78
CA PHE A 275 8.48 14.92 -8.65
C PHE A 275 8.50 16.43 -8.92
N ALA A 276 7.34 17.10 -8.87
CA ALA A 276 7.24 18.55 -9.08
C ALA A 276 7.73 19.37 -7.87
N ALA A 277 7.77 18.77 -6.68
CA ALA A 277 8.12 19.44 -5.43
C ALA A 277 9.64 19.56 -5.21
N ASP A 278 10.05 20.53 -4.38
CA ASP A 278 11.42 20.66 -3.86
C ASP A 278 11.59 19.93 -2.53
N LEU A 279 10.53 19.86 -1.73
CA LEU A 279 10.47 19.14 -0.47
C LEU A 279 9.14 18.40 -0.37
N VAL A 280 9.17 17.16 0.12
CA VAL A 280 7.97 16.36 0.36
C VAL A 280 7.92 16.05 1.85
N VAL A 281 6.81 16.40 2.48
CA VAL A 281 6.52 16.14 3.90
C VAL A 281 5.17 15.42 3.95
N GLY A 282 4.97 14.49 4.87
CA GLY A 282 3.66 13.88 5.02
C GLY A 282 3.68 12.59 5.81
N LEU A 283 2.52 11.95 5.83
CA LEU A 283 2.23 10.78 6.67
C LEU A 283 1.86 9.54 5.83
N SER A 284 1.63 9.70 4.52
CA SER A 284 1.26 8.61 3.63
C SER A 284 2.49 7.76 3.25
N THR A 285 2.36 6.43 3.36
CA THR A 285 3.48 5.49 3.28
C THR A 285 3.64 4.80 1.91
N THR A 286 2.59 4.77 1.08
CA THR A 286 2.63 4.19 -0.28
C THR A 286 1.71 4.97 -1.22
N LEU A 287 2.30 5.62 -2.23
CA LEU A 287 1.64 6.44 -3.25
C LEU A 287 1.27 5.66 -4.52
#